data_AF-A0A2P5ECD3-F1
#
_entry.id   AF-A0A2P5ECD3-F1
#
_cell.length_a   1.000
_cell.length_b   1.000
_cell.length_c   1.000
_cell.angle_alpha   90.00
_cell.angle_beta   90.00
_cell.angle_gamma   90.00
#
_symmetry.space_group_name_H-M   'P 1'
#
loop_
_entity.id
_entity.type
_entity.pdbx_description
1 polymer ?
#
loop_
_entity_poly.entity_id
_entity_poly.type
_entity_poly.pdbx_seq_one_letter_code
_entity_poly.pdbx_strand_id
1 'polypeptide(L)' 'MADGGEQQAYPEKLSAMVMKTGKHPGQLKDQFASPGGISISGIHELEKGAFRASMMNAIISATKRSHKLGQ' A
#
# COMPACT_ATOMS: atom_id res chain seq x y z
N MET A 1 39.50 -16.25 7.89
CA MET A 1 38.50 -16.74 6.93
C MET A 1 37.13 -16.71 7.61
N ALA A 2 36.38 -15.65 7.34
CA ALA A 2 34.92 -15.54 7.46
C ALA A 2 34.61 -14.15 6.91
N ASP A 3 34.67 -14.04 5.59
CA ASP A 3 34.18 -12.88 4.87
C ASP A 3 32.71 -12.69 5.28
N GLY A 4 32.41 -11.52 5.83
CA GLY A 4 31.09 -11.12 6.31
C GLY A 4 30.17 -10.94 5.12
N GLY A 5 29.72 -12.07 4.57
CA GLY A 5 28.77 -12.13 3.47
C GLY A 5 27.52 -11.35 3.85
N GLU A 6 27.31 -10.27 3.11
CA GLU A 6 26.14 -9.41 3.08
C GLU A 6 24.89 -10.13 3.57
N GLN A 7 24.42 -9.73 4.76
CA GLN A 7 23.02 -9.80 5.11
C GLN A 7 22.29 -8.86 4.15
N GLN A 8 22.16 -9.23 2.87
CA GLN A 8 21.35 -8.50 1.92
C GLN A 8 19.91 -8.73 2.35
N ALA A 9 19.44 -7.82 3.20
CA ALA A 9 18.08 -7.75 3.66
C ALA A 9 17.17 -7.80 2.43
N TYR A 10 16.38 -8.87 2.32
CA TYR A 10 15.26 -8.92 1.40
C TYR A 10 14.50 -7.58 1.49
N PRO A 11 14.18 -6.92 0.37
CA PRO A 11 13.56 -5.60 0.41
C PRO A 11 12.31 -5.66 1.28
N GLU A 12 12.27 -4.84 2.32
CA GLU A 12 11.16 -4.85 3.25
C GLU A 12 9.85 -4.51 2.52
N LYS A 13 8.78 -5.26 2.80
CA LYS A 13 7.48 -5.04 2.16
C LYS A 13 6.97 -3.64 2.48
N LEU A 14 6.33 -2.99 1.50
CA LEU A 14 5.79 -1.62 1.62
C LEU A 14 4.95 -1.40 2.89
N SER A 15 4.13 -2.39 3.28
CA SER A 15 3.32 -2.34 4.51
C SER A 15 4.17 -2.24 5.79
N ALA A 16 5.27 -3.00 5.88
CA ALA A 16 6.18 -2.94 7.01
C ALA A 16 6.92 -1.59 7.07
N MET A 17 7.23 -1.00 5.92
CA MET A 17 7.88 0.31 5.85
C MET A 17 6.99 1.44 6.38
N VAL A 18 5.67 1.37 6.20
CA VAL A 18 4.75 2.37 6.79
C VAL A 18 4.90 2.37 8.32
N MET A 19 4.86 1.19 8.94
CA MET A 19 4.95 1.06 10.40
C MET A 19 6.31 1.48 10.95
N LYS A 20 7.40 1.16 10.24
CA LYS A 20 8.76 1.43 10.71
C LYS A 20 9.21 2.87 10.47
N THR A 21 8.88 3.44 9.32
CA THR A 21 9.39 4.76 8.94
C THR A 21 8.46 5.90 9.37
N GLY A 22 7.20 5.60 9.68
CA GLY A 22 6.16 6.61 9.92
C GLY A 22 5.85 7.49 8.71
N LYS A 23 6.47 7.23 7.54
CA LYS A 23 6.23 7.97 6.31
C LYS A 23 4.80 7.74 5.85
N HIS A 24 4.24 8.79 5.24
CA HIS A 24 2.91 8.69 4.66
C HIS A 24 2.87 7.57 3.60
N PRO A 25 1.85 6.70 3.58
CA PRO A 25 1.76 5.60 2.60
C PRO A 25 1.83 6.08 1.15
N GLY A 26 1.30 7.27 0.85
CA GLY A 26 1.41 7.89 -0.47
C GLY A 26 2.86 8.16 -0.87
N GLN A 27 3.70 8.63 0.06
CA GLN A 27 5.11 8.91 -0.19
C GLN A 27 5.90 7.62 -0.45
N LEU A 28 5.62 6.56 0.32
CA LEU A 28 6.27 5.26 0.12
C LEU A 28 5.84 4.60 -1.20
N LYS A 29 4.56 4.77 -1.59
CA LYS A 29 4.06 4.36 -2.91
C LYS A 29 4.79 5.10 -4.02
N ASP A 30 4.98 6.41 -3.91
CA ASP A 30 5.69 7.22 -4.92
C ASP A 30 7.17 6.83 -5.03
N GLN A 31 7.80 6.44 -3.91
CA GLN A 31 9.18 5.90 -3.90
C GLN A 31 9.32 4.56 -4.64
N PHE A 32 8.24 3.77 -4.72
CA PHE A 32 8.24 2.46 -5.39
C PHE A 32 7.74 2.54 -6.84
N ALA A 33 6.99 3.57 -7.19
CA ALA A 33 6.43 3.77 -8.52
C ALA A 33 7.35 4.66 -9.36
N SER A 34 8.39 4.05 -9.94
CA SER A 34 9.30 4.77 -10.84
C SER A 34 8.58 5.34 -12.07
N PRO A 35 9.00 6.52 -12.58
CA PRO A 35 8.46 7.06 -13.82
C PRO A 35 8.59 6.07 -14.98
N GLY A 36 7.50 5.79 -15.69
CA GLY A 36 7.47 4.84 -16.82
C GLY A 36 7.60 3.36 -16.44
N GLY A 37 7.63 3.03 -15.16
CA GLY A 37 7.73 1.64 -14.68
C GLY A 37 6.40 0.87 -14.70
N ILE A 38 6.48 -0.44 -14.42
CA ILE A 38 5.30 -1.32 -14.37
C ILE A 38 4.34 -0.96 -13.23
N SER A 39 4.87 -0.48 -12.10
CA SER A 39 4.06 -0.15 -10.92
C SER A 39 3.19 1.09 -11.15
N ILE A 40 3.70 2.13 -11.81
CA ILE A 40 2.91 3.33 -12.09
C ILE A 40 1.80 3.06 -13.11
N SER A 41 2.05 2.19 -14.09
CA SER A 41 1.02 1.72 -15.03
C SER A 41 -0.09 0.94 -14.32
N GLY A 42 0.26 0.07 -13.38
CA GLY A 42 -0.73 -0.64 -12.54
C GLY A 42 -1.54 0.32 -11.66
N ILE A 43 -0.88 1.29 -11.02
CA ILE A 43 -1.56 2.33 -10.23
C ILE A 43 -2.50 3.14 -11.13
N HIS A 44 -2.09 3.50 -12.34
CA HIS A 44 -2.92 4.25 -13.28
C HIS A 44 -4.23 3.52 -13.61
N GLU A 45 -4.18 2.20 -13.89
CA GLU A 45 -5.39 1.41 -14.15
C GLU A 45 -6.29 1.30 -12.90
N LEU A 46 -5.73 1.20 -11.70
CA LEU A 46 -6.50 1.24 -10.46
C LEU A 46 -7.22 2.58 -10.26
N GLU A 47 -6.56 3.69 -10.58
CA GLU A 47 -7.18 5.02 -10.49
C GLU A 47 -8.27 5.23 -11.56
N LYS A 48 -8.09 4.71 -12.79
CA LYS A 48 -9.15 4.69 -13.81
C LYS A 48 -10.41 3.96 -13.34
N GLY A 49 -10.24 2.91 -12.54
CA GLY A 49 -11.33 2.16 -11.91
C GLY A 49 -11.90 2.78 -10.63
N ALA A 50 -11.50 4.01 -10.26
CA ALA A 50 -11.89 4.68 -9.02
C ALA A 50 -11.65 3.83 -7.75
N PHE A 51 -10.59 2.99 -7.75
CA PHE A 51 -10.34 1.99 -6.72
C PHE A 51 -10.36 2.56 -5.30
N ARG A 52 -9.74 3.73 -5.09
CA ARG A 52 -9.68 4.40 -3.80
C ARG A 52 -11.07 4.74 -3.26
N ALA A 53 -11.92 5.34 -4.11
CA ALA A 53 -13.29 5.71 -3.75
C ALA A 53 -14.14 4.47 -3.46
N SER A 54 -14.02 3.44 -4.30
CA SER A 54 -14.73 2.17 -4.12
C SER A 54 -14.39 1.51 -2.79
N MET A 55 -13.11 1.45 -2.43
CA MET A 55 -12.68 0.86 -1.16
C MET A 55 -13.16 1.66 0.05
N MET A 56 -13.09 2.99 0.01
CA MET A 56 -13.63 3.85 1.07
C MET A 56 -15.13 3.62 1.26
N ASN A 57 -15.88 3.60 0.16
CA ASN A 57 -17.33 3.37 0.18
C ASN A 57 -17.69 1.98 0.72
N ALA A 58 -16.91 0.96 0.37
CA ALA A 58 -17.10 -0.40 0.87
C ALA A 58 -16.98 -0.46 2.41
N ILE A 59 -15.93 0.15 2.97
CA ILE A 59 -15.73 0.20 4.42
C ILE A 59 -16.85 0.99 5.10
N ILE A 60 -17.21 2.16 4.57
CA ILE A 60 -18.32 2.97 5.11
C ILE A 60 -19.63 2.18 5.12
N SER A 61 -19.94 1.46 4.02
CA SER A 61 -21.12 0.63 3.91
C SER A 61 -21.11 -0.53 4.91
N ALA A 62 -19.98 -1.22 5.04
CA ALA A 62 -19.80 -2.31 5.99
C ALA A 62 -19.98 -1.84 7.44
N THR A 63 -19.37 -0.70 7.82
CA THR A 63 -19.54 -0.10 9.15
C THR A 63 -21.01 0.26 9.42
N LYS A 64 -21.69 0.89 8.46
CA LYS A 64 -23.12 1.21 8.57
C LYS A 64 -23.98 -0.04 8.74
N ARG A 65 -23.68 -1.12 8.01
CA ARG A 65 -24.39 -2.40 8.13
C ARG A 65 -24.16 -3.04 9.49
N SER A 66 -22.92 -3.07 9.96
CA SER A 66 -22.55 -3.60 11.28
C SER A 66 -23.31 -2.89 12.40
N HIS A 67 -23.38 -1.56 12.37
CA HIS A 67 -24.12 -0.79 13.37
C HIS A 67 -25.63 -1.11 13.36
N LYS A 68 -26.24 -1.25 12.18
CA LYS A 68 -27.65 -1.63 12.03
C LYS A 68 -27.98 -3.05 12.50
N LEU A 69 -27.00 -3.96 12.51
CA LEU A 69 -27.17 -5.35 12.95
C LEU A 69 -26.95 -5.52 14.46
N GLY A 70 -26.24 -4.58 15.09
CA GLY A 70 -26.00 -4.55 16.53
C GLY A 70 -27.03 -3.74 17.33
N GLN A 71 -28.01 -3.14 16.66
CA GLN A 71 -29.25 -2.63 17.25
C GLN A 71 -30.31 -3.71 17.19
#